data_AF-G9XRS7-F1
#
_entry.id   AF-G9XRS7-F1
#
_cell.length_a   1.000
_cell.length_b   1.000
_cell.length_c   1.000
_cell.angle_alpha   90.00
_cell.angle_beta   90.00
_cell.angle_gamma   90.00
#
_symmetry.space_group_name_H-M   'P 1'
#
loop_
_entity.id
_entity.type
_entity.pdbx_description
1 polymer ?
#
loop_
_entity_poly.entity_id
_entity_poly.type
_entity_poly.pdbx_seq_one_letter_code
_entity_poly.pdbx_strand_id
1 'polypeptide(L)'
;MMAALLYLGAGLGMCVVRLLNHRQGTEVKEARITQKDFPYVLAMIILDIAAPVFLMVGLTLSSAAHASLLGNFEIVATSLIALLIFQESIGKRLWAALALITLASIILSVEDLSSFTFSLGSLFVLLSCICWGFENNCTRKLAIKDPMDIVILKGFGSGLGALFLALFLKETLSGIGYILGALMLGFVAYGLSIFFYVRAQRELGAARTSAYYALAPFIGVGLSFAIFREMPNASFLVALGIMIAGAYLASSEDHAHLHEHPAITHEHRHSHKDPHHSHSHSDSFAGEHSHVHTHMPLAHSHHHTPDIHHGHIH
;
A
#
# COMPACT_ATOMS: atom_id res chain seq x y z
N MET A 1 0.67 21.43 -2.04
CA MET A 1 -0.44 21.51 -3.02
C MET A 1 -0.54 20.27 -3.90
N MET A 2 0.57 19.79 -4.50
CA MET A 2 0.56 18.65 -5.42
C MET A 2 -0.11 17.40 -4.84
N ALA A 3 0.31 16.97 -3.63
CA ALA A 3 -0.27 15.80 -2.95
C ALA A 3 -1.79 15.93 -2.77
N ALA A 4 -2.28 17.11 -2.39
CA ALA A 4 -3.71 17.37 -2.22
C ALA A 4 -4.50 17.12 -3.52
N LEU A 5 -4.00 17.62 -4.65
CA LEU A 5 -4.66 17.45 -5.94
C LEU A 5 -4.64 15.98 -6.41
N LEU A 6 -3.56 15.24 -6.15
CA LEU A 6 -3.48 13.82 -6.50
C LEU A 6 -4.52 13.00 -5.73
N TYR A 7 -4.62 13.18 -4.41
CA TYR A 7 -5.60 12.45 -3.59
C TYR A 7 -7.04 12.91 -3.85
N LEU A 8 -7.30 14.22 -4.02
CA LEU A 8 -8.63 14.70 -4.42
C LEU A 8 -9.04 14.16 -5.80
N GLY A 9 -8.09 14.08 -6.73
CA GLY A 9 -8.29 13.45 -8.04
C GLY A 9 -8.68 11.98 -7.93
N ALA A 10 -8.02 11.23 -7.03
CA ALA A 10 -8.38 9.86 -6.71
C ALA A 10 -9.83 9.76 -6.18
N GLY A 11 -10.20 10.56 -5.18
CA GLY A 11 -11.54 10.55 -4.59
C GLY A 11 -12.64 10.92 -5.59
N LEU A 12 -12.45 12.04 -6.32
CA LEU A 12 -13.40 12.50 -7.34
C LEU A 12 -13.56 11.50 -8.48
N GLY A 13 -12.45 11.00 -9.00
CA GLY A 13 -12.46 10.06 -10.12
C GLY A 13 -13.13 8.73 -9.77
N MET A 14 -12.86 8.19 -8.58
CA MET A 14 -13.51 6.96 -8.13
C MET A 14 -15.01 7.16 -7.82
N CYS A 15 -15.42 8.35 -7.34
CA CYS A 15 -16.85 8.69 -7.26
C CYS A 15 -17.54 8.67 -8.63
N VAL A 16 -16.89 9.18 -9.66
CA VAL A 16 -17.41 9.12 -11.04
C VAL A 16 -17.54 7.67 -11.51
N VAL A 17 -16.53 6.83 -11.26
CA VAL A 17 -16.57 5.39 -11.59
C VAL A 17 -17.74 4.70 -10.88
N ARG A 18 -17.93 4.96 -9.59
CA ARG A 18 -19.07 4.43 -8.82
C ARG A 18 -20.41 4.83 -9.43
N LEU A 19 -20.58 6.11 -9.77
CA LEU A 19 -21.81 6.59 -10.39
C LEU A 19 -22.08 5.91 -11.73
N LEU A 20 -21.04 5.71 -12.55
CA LEU A 20 -21.16 5.01 -13.83
C LEU A 20 -21.57 3.54 -13.65
N ASN A 21 -20.94 2.83 -12.69
CA ASN A 21 -21.29 1.44 -12.38
C ASN A 21 -22.74 1.31 -11.89
N HIS A 22 -23.18 2.22 -11.04
CA HIS A 22 -24.56 2.26 -10.55
C HIS A 22 -25.56 2.44 -11.71
N ARG A 23 -25.28 3.38 -12.64
CA ARG A 23 -26.14 3.61 -13.82
C ARG A 23 -26.17 2.44 -14.79
N GLN A 24 -25.10 1.65 -14.85
CA GLN A 24 -25.02 0.45 -15.68
C GLN A 24 -25.58 -0.80 -14.99
N GLY A 25 -25.97 -0.71 -13.71
CA GLY A 25 -26.44 -1.86 -12.93
C GLY A 25 -25.34 -2.90 -12.66
N THR A 26 -24.07 -2.53 -12.81
CA THR A 26 -22.91 -3.41 -12.59
C THR A 26 -22.36 -3.31 -11.16
N GLU A 27 -23.12 -2.71 -10.25
CA GLU A 27 -22.74 -2.53 -8.87
C GLU A 27 -22.69 -3.86 -8.12
N VAL A 28 -21.54 -4.15 -7.52
CA VAL A 28 -21.31 -5.39 -6.80
C VAL A 28 -21.55 -5.16 -5.31
N LYS A 29 -22.28 -6.08 -4.65
CA LYS A 29 -22.51 -6.01 -3.21
C LYS A 29 -21.25 -6.43 -2.44
N GLU A 30 -20.54 -5.44 -1.92
CA GLU A 30 -19.37 -5.61 -1.04
C GLU A 30 -19.73 -5.24 0.42
N ALA A 31 -18.91 -5.68 1.37
CA ALA A 31 -19.10 -5.36 2.78
C ALA A 31 -18.81 -3.87 3.05
N ARG A 32 -19.67 -3.21 3.84
CA ARG A 32 -19.53 -1.77 4.14
C ARG A 32 -18.57 -1.52 5.30
N ILE A 33 -17.94 -0.34 5.27
CA ILE A 33 -17.14 0.17 6.40
C ILE A 33 -18.08 0.44 7.59
N THR A 34 -17.68 -0.02 8.77
CA THR A 34 -18.44 0.09 10.01
C THR A 34 -17.75 1.01 11.02
N GLN A 35 -18.43 1.37 12.10
CA GLN A 35 -17.82 2.20 13.16
C GLN A 35 -16.61 1.54 13.83
N LYS A 36 -16.53 0.20 13.83
CA LYS A 36 -15.37 -0.54 14.39
C LYS A 36 -14.10 -0.33 13.57
N ASP A 37 -14.25 0.05 12.30
CA ASP A 37 -13.15 0.27 11.35
C ASP A 37 -12.58 1.70 11.43
N PHE A 38 -13.25 2.58 12.20
CA PHE A 38 -12.90 4.01 12.31
C PHE A 38 -11.45 4.28 12.72
N PRO A 39 -10.83 3.55 13.68
CA PRO A 39 -9.42 3.76 14.02
C PRO A 39 -8.48 3.55 12.84
N TYR A 40 -8.74 2.52 12.01
CA TYR A 40 -7.93 2.23 10.83
C TYR A 40 -8.13 3.25 9.72
N VAL A 41 -9.37 3.71 9.53
CA VAL A 41 -9.71 4.79 8.60
C VAL A 41 -8.97 6.09 8.98
N LEU A 42 -9.02 6.45 10.26
CA LEU A 42 -8.38 7.67 10.75
C LEU A 42 -6.85 7.58 10.62
N ALA A 43 -6.27 6.45 11.00
CA ALA A 43 -4.84 6.20 10.85
C ALA A 43 -4.41 6.29 9.38
N MET A 44 -5.12 5.62 8.47
CA MET A 44 -4.89 5.68 7.02
C MET A 44 -4.84 7.14 6.54
N ILE A 45 -5.88 7.93 6.83
CA ILE A 45 -5.94 9.34 6.41
C ILE A 45 -4.77 10.16 6.95
N ILE A 46 -4.45 10.06 8.24
CA ILE A 46 -3.37 10.85 8.85
C ILE A 46 -2.02 10.47 8.26
N LEU A 47 -1.77 9.17 8.07
CA LEU A 47 -0.51 8.66 7.51
C LEU A 47 -0.36 9.03 6.04
N ASP A 48 -1.44 9.02 5.25
CA ASP A 48 -1.45 9.49 3.86
C ASP A 48 -1.31 11.00 3.71
N ILE A 49 -1.56 11.78 4.77
CA ILE A 49 -1.22 13.21 4.77
C ILE A 49 0.27 13.36 5.09
N ALA A 50 0.76 12.64 6.10
CA ALA A 50 2.14 12.75 6.57
C ALA A 50 3.16 12.23 5.55
N ALA A 51 2.92 11.06 4.93
CA ALA A 51 3.89 10.43 4.03
C ALA A 51 4.25 11.32 2.83
N PRO A 52 3.30 11.81 2.00
CA PRO A 52 3.64 12.69 0.89
C PRO A 52 4.30 13.99 1.34
N VAL A 53 3.98 14.53 2.52
CA VAL A 53 4.65 15.73 3.04
C VAL A 53 6.14 15.43 3.29
N PHE A 54 6.44 14.32 3.97
CA PHE A 54 7.82 13.89 4.18
C PHE A 54 8.53 13.60 2.85
N LEU A 55 7.87 12.92 1.91
CA LEU A 55 8.45 12.67 0.59
C LEU A 55 8.75 13.98 -0.15
N MET A 56 7.81 14.92 -0.18
CA MET A 56 8.00 16.20 -0.87
C MET A 56 9.15 17.01 -0.26
N VAL A 57 9.29 17.03 1.06
CA VAL A 57 10.46 17.63 1.72
C VAL A 57 11.74 16.87 1.34
N GLY A 58 11.73 15.54 1.37
CA GLY A 58 12.86 14.71 0.97
C GLY A 58 13.33 14.98 -0.47
N LEU A 59 12.39 15.14 -1.40
CA LEU A 59 12.67 15.48 -2.81
C LEU A 59 13.24 16.89 -3.02
N THR A 60 13.04 17.82 -2.08
CA THR A 60 13.71 19.14 -2.15
C THR A 60 15.18 19.08 -1.72
N LEU A 61 15.58 18.00 -1.04
CA LEU A 61 16.91 17.83 -0.43
C LEU A 61 17.71 16.67 -1.04
N SER A 62 17.10 15.88 -1.93
CA SER A 62 17.71 14.70 -2.56
C SER A 62 17.26 14.60 -4.01
N SER A 63 17.98 13.82 -4.81
CA SER A 63 17.60 13.64 -6.21
C SER A 63 16.43 12.67 -6.39
N ALA A 64 15.71 12.82 -7.49
CA ALA A 64 14.54 11.97 -7.77
C ALA A 64 14.93 10.48 -7.89
N ALA A 65 16.09 10.17 -8.45
CA ALA A 65 16.60 8.79 -8.53
C ALA A 65 16.90 8.23 -7.13
N HIS A 66 17.56 9.02 -6.27
CA HIS A 66 17.86 8.62 -4.89
C HIS A 66 16.59 8.38 -4.08
N ALA A 67 15.65 9.34 -4.08
CA ALA A 67 14.38 9.21 -3.37
C ALA A 67 13.54 8.05 -3.89
N SER A 68 13.48 7.85 -5.21
CA SER A 68 12.74 6.74 -5.83
C SER A 68 13.29 5.39 -5.40
N LEU A 69 14.62 5.20 -5.46
CA LEU A 69 15.24 3.92 -5.07
C LEU A 69 15.04 3.61 -3.58
N LEU A 70 15.17 4.63 -2.72
CA LEU A 70 14.94 4.54 -1.28
C LEU A 70 13.48 4.24 -0.92
N GLY A 71 12.54 4.54 -1.84
CA GLY A 71 11.13 4.14 -1.75
C GLY A 71 10.92 2.63 -1.54
N ASN A 72 11.83 1.78 -1.99
CA ASN A 72 11.76 0.34 -1.73
C ASN A 72 11.82 -0.01 -0.22
N PHE A 73 12.30 0.90 0.63
CA PHE A 73 12.28 0.72 2.08
C PHE A 73 10.87 0.60 2.66
N GLU A 74 9.84 1.04 1.93
CA GLU A 74 8.44 0.82 2.31
C GLU A 74 8.13 -0.67 2.52
N ILE A 75 8.78 -1.57 1.78
CA ILE A 75 8.62 -3.03 1.94
C ILE A 75 9.11 -3.48 3.32
N VAL A 76 10.26 -2.94 3.75
CA VAL A 76 10.82 -3.21 5.08
C VAL A 76 9.89 -2.69 6.16
N ALA A 77 9.47 -1.42 6.06
CA ALA A 77 8.54 -0.84 7.01
C ALA A 77 7.23 -1.62 7.08
N THR A 78 6.60 -1.91 5.94
CA THR A 78 5.35 -2.67 5.85
C THR A 78 5.50 -4.05 6.50
N SER A 79 6.57 -4.77 6.18
CA SER A 79 6.77 -6.14 6.66
C SER A 79 7.04 -6.17 8.17
N LEU A 80 7.93 -5.30 8.66
CA LEU A 80 8.23 -5.24 10.10
C LEU A 80 7.02 -4.79 10.92
N ILE A 81 6.21 -3.86 10.41
CA ILE A 81 4.96 -3.45 11.07
C ILE A 81 3.95 -4.60 11.08
N ALA A 82 3.81 -5.34 9.97
CA ALA A 82 2.96 -6.52 9.89
C ALA A 82 3.35 -7.55 10.97
N LEU A 83 4.65 -7.81 11.13
CA LEU A 83 5.16 -8.73 12.16
C LEU A 83 4.93 -8.21 13.58
N LEU A 84 5.33 -6.98 13.88
CA LEU A 84 5.39 -6.48 15.25
C LEU A 84 4.03 -6.06 15.81
N ILE A 85 3.18 -5.46 14.96
CA ILE A 85 1.89 -4.90 15.39
C ILE A 85 0.75 -5.86 15.06
N PHE A 86 0.80 -6.47 13.87
CA PHE A 86 -0.29 -7.32 13.38
C PHE A 86 -0.02 -8.81 13.57
N GLN A 87 1.14 -9.17 14.13
CA GLN A 87 1.57 -10.53 14.45
C GLN A 87 1.53 -11.48 13.25
N GLU A 88 1.79 -10.94 12.05
CA GLU A 88 1.91 -11.73 10.82
C GLU A 88 3.28 -12.42 10.76
N SER A 89 3.32 -13.66 10.27
CA SER A 89 4.56 -14.40 10.12
C SER A 89 5.33 -13.93 8.88
N ILE A 90 6.66 -13.81 9.02
CA ILE A 90 7.56 -13.45 7.92
C ILE A 90 8.39 -14.68 7.54
N GLY A 91 8.36 -15.05 6.26
CA GLY A 91 9.18 -16.12 5.72
C GLY A 91 10.69 -15.85 5.77
N LYS A 92 11.50 -16.91 5.76
CA LYS A 92 12.97 -16.81 5.90
C LYS A 92 13.62 -16.03 4.76
N ARG A 93 13.08 -16.13 3.54
CA ARG A 93 13.65 -15.47 2.36
C ARG A 93 13.24 -13.99 2.32
N LEU A 94 12.04 -13.64 2.81
CA LEU A 94 11.63 -12.26 3.06
C LEU A 94 12.55 -11.59 4.09
N TRP A 95 12.97 -12.27 5.17
CA TRP A 95 13.99 -11.73 6.09
C TRP A 95 15.32 -11.36 5.40
N ALA A 96 15.81 -12.22 4.50
CA ALA A 96 17.01 -11.91 3.72
C ALA A 96 16.78 -10.70 2.80
N ALA A 97 15.60 -10.59 2.18
CA ALA A 97 15.22 -9.42 1.40
C ALA A 97 15.21 -8.14 2.24
N LEU A 98 14.62 -8.17 3.44
CA LEU A 98 14.57 -7.02 4.33
C LEU A 98 15.98 -6.55 4.73
N ALA A 99 16.89 -7.49 5.00
CA ALA A 99 18.27 -7.17 5.31
C ALA A 99 18.99 -6.48 4.13
N LEU A 100 18.81 -6.97 2.91
CA LEU A 100 19.40 -6.36 1.71
C LEU A 100 18.83 -4.97 1.43
N ILE A 101 17.51 -4.81 1.48
CA ILE A 101 16.85 -3.51 1.24
C ILE A 101 17.28 -2.50 2.29
N THR A 102 17.40 -2.93 3.56
CA THR A 102 17.90 -2.07 4.65
C THR A 102 19.36 -1.67 4.41
N LEU A 103 20.22 -2.62 4.02
CA LEU A 103 21.62 -2.33 3.71
C LEU A 103 21.76 -1.33 2.55
N ALA A 104 21.02 -1.53 1.46
CA ALA A 104 20.99 -0.59 0.35
C ALA A 104 20.49 0.80 0.78
N SER A 105 19.47 0.85 1.65
CA SER A 105 18.94 2.10 2.19
C SER A 105 19.95 2.84 3.06
N ILE A 106 20.75 2.12 3.87
CA ILE A 106 21.86 2.70 4.64
C ILE A 106 22.91 3.30 3.70
N ILE A 107 23.33 2.56 2.66
CA ILE A 107 24.30 3.04 1.67
C ILE A 107 23.82 4.32 0.97
N LEU A 108 22.52 4.43 0.68
CA LEU A 108 21.93 5.62 0.06
C LEU A 108 21.70 6.78 1.03
N SER A 109 21.75 6.53 2.34
CA SER A 109 21.43 7.53 3.38
C SER A 109 22.66 8.11 4.07
N VAL A 110 23.80 7.42 4.03
CA VAL A 110 25.05 7.90 4.64
C VAL A 110 25.83 8.75 3.62
N GLU A 111 26.11 10.00 3.97
CA GLU A 111 26.93 10.90 3.15
C GLU A 111 28.42 10.70 3.41
N ASP A 112 28.80 10.52 4.68
CA ASP A 112 30.17 10.21 5.07
C ASP A 112 30.21 9.18 6.23
N LEU A 113 30.81 8.03 5.94
CA LEU A 113 30.95 6.90 6.85
C LEU A 113 31.91 7.20 8.02
N SER A 114 32.84 8.14 7.86
CA SER A 114 33.81 8.48 8.90
C SER A 114 33.21 9.35 10.01
N SER A 115 32.22 10.16 9.66
CA SER A 115 31.51 11.07 10.58
C SER A 115 30.10 10.61 10.94
N PHE A 116 29.62 9.48 10.38
CA PHE A 116 28.23 9.00 10.50
C PHE A 116 27.20 10.09 10.18
N THR A 117 27.49 10.92 9.17
CA THR A 117 26.57 11.96 8.72
C THR A 117 25.55 11.37 7.73
N PHE A 118 24.27 11.64 8.00
CA PHE A 118 23.16 11.16 7.19
C PHE A 118 22.57 12.29 6.36
N SER A 119 22.13 11.95 5.15
CA SER A 119 21.40 12.87 4.31
C SER A 119 20.02 13.14 4.90
N LEU A 120 19.73 14.41 5.20
CA LEU A 120 18.42 14.83 5.67
C LEU A 120 17.32 14.48 4.67
N GLY A 121 17.62 14.58 3.37
CA GLY A 121 16.69 14.17 2.31
C GLY A 121 16.32 12.69 2.41
N SER A 122 17.32 11.81 2.57
CA SER A 122 17.10 10.37 2.75
C SER A 122 16.31 10.07 4.02
N LEU A 123 16.57 10.77 5.13
CA LEU A 123 15.80 10.59 6.36
C LEU A 123 14.30 10.90 6.17
N PHE A 124 13.97 12.00 5.49
CA PHE A 124 12.58 12.34 5.19
C PHE A 124 11.91 11.32 4.26
N VAL A 125 12.63 10.80 3.26
CA VAL A 125 12.11 9.73 2.40
C VAL A 125 11.87 8.44 3.22
N LEU A 126 12.79 8.07 4.11
CA LEU A 126 12.59 6.91 5.00
C LEU A 126 11.40 7.09 5.94
N LEU A 127 11.20 8.29 6.49
CA LEU A 127 10.01 8.61 7.28
C LEU A 127 8.72 8.47 6.46
N SER A 128 8.72 8.90 5.20
CA SER A 128 7.61 8.66 4.26
C SER A 128 7.33 7.17 4.10
N CYS A 129 8.38 6.37 3.86
CA CYS A 129 8.27 4.91 3.73
C CYS A 129 7.72 4.24 5.00
N ILE A 130 8.07 4.74 6.19
CA ILE A 130 7.52 4.24 7.47
C ILE A 130 6.04 4.58 7.59
N CYS A 131 5.65 5.81 7.25
CA CYS A 131 4.25 6.22 7.26
C CYS A 131 3.40 5.38 6.29
N TRP A 132 3.86 5.19 5.05
CA TRP A 132 3.20 4.30 4.10
C TRP A 132 3.22 2.83 4.53
N GLY A 133 4.32 2.36 5.13
CA GLY A 133 4.37 1.00 5.65
C GLY A 133 3.32 0.75 6.73
N PHE A 134 3.07 1.75 7.59
CA PHE A 134 2.00 1.67 8.58
C PHE A 134 0.62 1.76 7.92
N GLU A 135 0.44 2.69 6.97
CA GLU A 135 -0.82 2.86 6.23
C GLU A 135 -1.23 1.59 5.49
N ASN A 136 -0.29 0.96 4.77
CA ASN A 136 -0.51 -0.29 4.06
C ASN A 136 -1.08 -1.38 4.97
N ASN A 137 -0.59 -1.46 6.20
CA ASN A 137 -1.09 -2.43 7.18
C ASN A 137 -2.47 -2.04 7.76
N CYS A 138 -2.76 -0.75 7.95
CA CYS A 138 -4.11 -0.30 8.30
C CYS A 138 -5.10 -0.61 7.17
N THR A 139 -4.74 -0.29 5.93
CA THR A 139 -5.55 -0.53 4.73
C THR A 139 -5.77 -2.02 4.51
N ARG A 140 -4.79 -2.86 4.84
CA ARG A 140 -4.95 -4.31 4.84
C ARG A 140 -6.09 -4.78 5.75
N LYS A 141 -6.28 -4.20 6.94
CA LYS A 141 -7.43 -4.52 7.81
C LYS A 141 -8.77 -4.05 7.23
N LEU A 142 -8.75 -2.99 6.42
CA LEU A 142 -9.92 -2.51 5.70
C LEU A 142 -10.20 -3.31 4.41
N ALA A 143 -9.23 -4.01 3.84
CA ALA A 143 -9.30 -4.59 2.50
C ALA A 143 -10.46 -5.58 2.26
N ILE A 144 -11.05 -6.17 3.30
CA ILE A 144 -12.30 -6.99 3.21
C ILE A 144 -13.55 -6.17 2.90
N LYS A 145 -13.52 -4.86 3.13
CA LYS A 145 -14.60 -3.91 2.82
C LYS A 145 -14.54 -3.48 1.35
N ASP A 146 -15.57 -2.77 0.89
CA ASP A 146 -15.61 -2.23 -0.49
C ASP A 146 -14.33 -1.42 -0.79
N PRO A 147 -13.49 -1.86 -1.76
CA PRO A 147 -12.29 -1.14 -2.16
C PRO A 147 -12.59 0.27 -2.67
N MET A 148 -13.77 0.48 -3.27
CA MET A 148 -14.20 1.78 -3.77
C MET A 148 -14.46 2.76 -2.62
N ASP A 149 -15.08 2.31 -1.52
CA ASP A 149 -15.29 3.15 -0.32
C ASP A 149 -13.95 3.56 0.29
N ILE A 150 -13.02 2.61 0.39
CA ILE A 150 -11.68 2.85 0.93
C ILE A 150 -10.96 3.92 0.11
N VAL A 151 -10.92 3.79 -1.22
CA VAL A 151 -10.22 4.74 -2.08
C VAL A 151 -10.87 6.12 -2.06
N ILE A 152 -12.20 6.20 -2.06
CA ILE A 152 -12.92 7.47 -1.98
C ILE A 152 -12.64 8.18 -0.66
N LEU A 153 -12.72 7.46 0.45
CA LEU A 153 -12.47 7.99 1.79
C LEU A 153 -11.00 8.40 1.97
N LYS A 154 -10.07 7.58 1.48
CA LYS A 154 -8.64 7.88 1.42
C LYS A 154 -8.42 9.16 0.62
N GLY A 155 -8.91 9.20 -0.62
CA GLY A 155 -8.74 10.34 -1.53
C GLY A 155 -9.29 11.66 -0.99
N PHE A 156 -10.52 11.69 -0.47
CA PHE A 156 -11.05 12.92 0.11
C PHE A 156 -10.43 13.25 1.46
N GLY A 157 -10.26 12.28 2.35
CA GLY A 157 -9.70 12.51 3.68
C GLY A 157 -8.29 13.08 3.63
N SER A 158 -7.38 12.38 2.93
CA SER A 158 -6.00 12.84 2.80
C SER A 158 -5.88 14.03 1.84
N GLY A 159 -6.69 14.09 0.79
CA GLY A 159 -6.72 15.20 -0.16
C GLY A 159 -7.12 16.52 0.49
N LEU A 160 -8.19 16.52 1.30
CA LEU A 160 -8.62 17.70 2.05
C LEU A 160 -7.64 18.07 3.16
N GLY A 161 -7.08 17.09 3.87
CA GLY A 161 -6.06 17.34 4.88
C GLY A 161 -4.79 17.95 4.31
N ALA A 162 -4.30 17.41 3.20
CA ALA A 162 -3.15 17.96 2.47
C ALA A 162 -3.46 19.33 1.84
N LEU A 163 -4.70 19.57 1.41
CA LEU A 163 -5.12 20.88 0.90
C LEU A 163 -5.10 21.92 2.02
N PHE A 164 -5.66 21.57 3.20
CA PHE A 164 -5.63 22.44 4.37
C PHE A 164 -4.19 22.81 4.74
N LEU A 165 -3.28 21.83 4.79
CA LEU A 165 -1.87 22.09 5.07
C LEU A 165 -1.22 22.98 4.00
N ALA A 166 -1.48 22.73 2.72
CA ALA A 166 -0.95 23.55 1.63
C ALA A 166 -1.41 25.01 1.71
N LEU A 167 -2.69 25.23 2.01
CA LEU A 167 -3.25 26.57 2.21
C LEU A 167 -2.69 27.25 3.47
N PHE A 168 -2.50 26.49 4.55
CA PHE A 168 -1.87 26.99 5.77
C PHE A 168 -0.41 27.43 5.53
N LEU A 169 0.33 26.68 4.70
CA LEU A 169 1.67 27.03 4.24
C LEU A 169 1.68 28.12 3.15
N LYS A 170 0.51 28.67 2.79
CA LYS A 170 0.32 29.71 1.77
C LYS A 170 0.86 29.30 0.38
N GLU A 171 0.83 28.01 0.05
CA GLU A 171 1.10 27.58 -1.30
C GLU A 171 0.03 28.12 -2.26
N THR A 172 0.47 28.53 -3.43
CA THR A 172 -0.43 29.06 -4.46
C THR A 172 -0.91 27.96 -5.40
N LEU A 173 -2.13 28.12 -5.89
CA LEU A 173 -2.66 27.23 -6.93
C LEU A 173 -2.00 27.58 -8.27
N SER A 174 -1.37 26.58 -8.86
CA SER A 174 -0.93 26.64 -10.25
C SER A 174 -2.15 26.82 -11.17
N GLY A 175 -1.97 27.42 -12.35
CA GLY A 175 -3.08 27.70 -13.28
C GLY A 175 -3.97 26.48 -13.57
N ILE A 176 -5.22 26.72 -13.98
CA ILE A 176 -6.27 25.69 -14.03
C ILE A 176 -5.89 24.42 -14.81
N GLY A 177 -5.07 24.53 -15.86
CA GLY A 177 -4.55 23.38 -16.61
C GLY A 177 -3.72 22.42 -15.75
N TYR A 178 -2.88 22.94 -14.85
CA TYR A 178 -2.12 22.12 -13.90
C TYR A 178 -3.02 21.44 -12.89
N ILE A 179 -4.06 22.13 -12.41
CA ILE A 179 -5.04 21.56 -11.48
C ILE A 179 -5.76 20.39 -12.14
N LEU A 180 -6.27 20.57 -13.36
CA LEU A 180 -6.95 19.50 -14.10
C LEU A 180 -6.01 18.34 -14.42
N GLY A 181 -4.78 18.62 -14.86
CA GLY A 181 -3.77 17.60 -15.10
C GLY A 181 -3.42 16.79 -13.85
N ALA A 182 -3.26 17.47 -12.72
CA ALA A 182 -3.01 16.85 -11.42
C ALA A 182 -4.18 15.99 -10.94
N LEU A 183 -5.42 16.47 -11.08
CA LEU A 183 -6.62 15.70 -10.71
C LEU A 183 -6.77 14.44 -11.58
N MET A 184 -6.52 14.55 -12.89
CA MET A 184 -6.55 13.40 -13.81
C MET A 184 -5.44 12.40 -13.51
N LEU A 185 -4.23 12.89 -13.24
CA LEU A 185 -3.12 12.03 -12.81
C LEU A 185 -3.45 11.35 -11.48
N GLY A 186 -4.05 12.08 -10.53
CA GLY A 186 -4.54 11.55 -9.26
C GLY A 186 -5.58 10.46 -9.43
N PHE A 187 -6.56 10.66 -10.31
CA PHE A 187 -7.55 9.63 -10.63
C PHE A 187 -6.90 8.33 -11.12
N VAL A 188 -5.98 8.41 -12.08
CA VAL A 188 -5.38 7.22 -12.69
C VAL A 188 -4.30 6.60 -11.79
N ALA A 189 -3.30 7.39 -11.40
CA ALA A 189 -2.12 6.89 -10.70
C ALA A 189 -2.35 6.63 -9.21
N TYR A 190 -3.33 7.30 -8.59
CA TYR A 190 -3.70 7.05 -7.19
C TYR A 190 -5.04 6.32 -7.13
N GLY A 191 -6.12 6.86 -7.70
CA GLY A 191 -7.47 6.27 -7.59
C GLY A 191 -7.56 4.83 -8.11
N LEU A 192 -7.33 4.63 -9.41
CA LEU A 192 -7.39 3.30 -10.03
C LEU A 192 -6.29 2.38 -9.48
N SER A 193 -5.06 2.89 -9.32
CA SER A 193 -3.94 2.12 -8.77
C SER A 193 -4.26 1.59 -7.36
N ILE A 194 -4.70 2.45 -6.44
CA ILE A 194 -5.05 2.07 -5.07
C ILE A 194 -6.25 1.14 -5.05
N PHE A 195 -7.24 1.32 -5.94
CA PHE A 195 -8.35 0.37 -6.05
C PHE A 195 -7.87 -1.05 -6.36
N PHE A 196 -6.99 -1.20 -7.35
CA PHE A 196 -6.39 -2.50 -7.66
C PHE A 196 -5.48 -3.00 -6.54
N TYR A 197 -4.72 -2.10 -5.90
CA TYR A 197 -3.84 -2.42 -4.80
C TYR A 197 -4.61 -2.96 -3.59
N VAL A 198 -5.72 -2.34 -3.19
CA VAL A 198 -6.60 -2.81 -2.10
C VAL A 198 -7.20 -4.17 -2.44
N ARG A 199 -7.60 -4.39 -3.70
CA ARG A 199 -8.07 -5.70 -4.18
C ARG A 199 -6.97 -6.76 -4.07
N ALA A 200 -5.75 -6.44 -4.50
CA ALA A 200 -4.61 -7.34 -4.40
C ALA A 200 -4.25 -7.63 -2.93
N GLN A 201 -4.26 -6.61 -2.06
CA GLN A 201 -4.01 -6.77 -0.63
C GLN A 201 -5.02 -7.68 0.04
N ARG A 202 -6.30 -7.66 -0.40
CA ARG A 202 -7.34 -8.57 0.11
C ARG A 202 -6.90 -10.02 -0.01
N GLU A 203 -6.40 -10.39 -1.20
CA GLU A 203 -6.04 -11.76 -1.57
C GLU A 203 -4.62 -12.13 -1.16
N LEU A 204 -3.67 -11.20 -1.17
CA LEU A 204 -2.24 -11.52 -1.02
C LEU A 204 -1.66 -11.20 0.38
N GLY A 205 -2.29 -10.29 1.12
CA GLY A 205 -1.70 -9.71 2.34
C GLY A 205 -0.86 -8.45 2.07
N ALA A 206 -0.53 -7.68 3.11
CA ALA A 206 0.19 -6.41 2.97
C ALA A 206 1.63 -6.62 2.45
N ALA A 207 2.41 -7.49 3.11
CA ALA A 207 3.82 -7.71 2.79
C ALA A 207 4.05 -8.20 1.35
N ARG A 208 3.26 -9.19 0.90
CA ARG A 208 3.36 -9.72 -0.47
C ARG A 208 2.95 -8.70 -1.53
N THR A 209 1.87 -7.96 -1.30
CA THR A 209 1.44 -6.93 -2.25
C THR A 209 2.52 -5.86 -2.40
N SER A 210 3.13 -5.42 -1.30
CA SER A 210 4.25 -4.48 -1.34
C SER A 210 5.48 -5.03 -2.07
N ALA A 211 5.76 -6.34 -1.98
CA ALA A 211 6.85 -6.96 -2.73
C ALA A 211 6.61 -6.92 -4.25
N TYR A 212 5.37 -7.10 -4.73
CA TYR A 212 5.04 -6.89 -6.15
C TYR A 212 5.12 -5.42 -6.55
N TYR A 213 4.74 -4.52 -5.63
CA TYR A 213 4.77 -3.07 -5.84
C TYR A 213 6.20 -2.50 -5.90
N ALA A 214 7.20 -3.24 -5.43
CA ALA A 214 8.63 -2.91 -5.45
C ALA A 214 9.18 -2.52 -6.83
N LEU A 215 8.51 -2.92 -7.92
CA LEU A 215 8.92 -2.55 -9.26
C LEU A 215 8.83 -1.03 -9.52
N ALA A 216 7.87 -0.35 -8.89
CA ALA A 216 7.60 1.07 -9.14
C ALA A 216 8.80 2.00 -8.83
N PRO A 217 9.47 1.88 -7.66
CA PRO A 217 10.75 2.53 -7.38
C PRO A 217 11.80 2.44 -8.49
N PHE A 218 11.97 1.27 -9.12
CA PHE A 218 12.96 1.09 -10.19
C PHE A 218 12.54 1.78 -11.49
N ILE A 219 11.25 1.79 -11.81
CA ILE A 219 10.70 2.57 -12.93
C ILE A 219 10.97 4.06 -12.69
N GLY A 220 10.75 4.54 -11.46
CA GLY A 220 11.02 5.94 -11.09
C GLY A 220 12.50 6.32 -11.24
N VAL A 221 13.43 5.42 -10.90
CA VAL A 221 14.87 5.60 -11.17
C VAL A 221 15.13 5.74 -12.67
N GLY A 222 14.58 4.83 -13.49
CA GLY A 222 14.75 4.86 -14.94
C GLY A 222 14.20 6.15 -15.58
N LEU A 223 13.00 6.57 -15.17
CA LEU A 223 12.41 7.83 -15.61
C LEU A 223 13.22 9.04 -15.14
N SER A 224 13.74 9.01 -13.91
CA SER A 224 14.59 10.08 -13.39
C SER A 224 15.83 10.27 -14.25
N PHE A 225 16.52 9.19 -14.64
CA PHE A 225 17.67 9.29 -15.53
C PHE A 225 17.29 9.74 -16.94
N ALA A 226 16.15 9.29 -17.48
CA ALA A 226 15.69 9.71 -18.80
C ALA A 226 15.34 11.21 -18.86
N ILE A 227 14.70 11.74 -17.80
CA ILE A 227 14.19 13.12 -17.74
C ILE A 227 15.27 14.09 -17.25
N PHE A 228 15.88 13.82 -16.10
CA PHE A 228 16.81 14.75 -15.43
C PHE A 228 18.27 14.53 -15.83
N ARG A 229 18.60 13.37 -16.43
CA ARG A 229 19.94 13.06 -16.96
C ARG A 229 21.07 13.20 -15.94
N GLU A 230 20.76 12.94 -14.67
CA GLU A 230 21.75 12.90 -13.59
C GLU A 230 22.67 11.69 -13.75
N MET A 231 23.97 11.87 -13.48
CA MET A 231 24.91 10.75 -13.47
C MET A 231 24.87 10.04 -12.11
N PRO A 232 24.59 8.73 -12.06
CA PRO A 232 24.64 7.99 -10.80
C PRO A 232 26.08 7.88 -10.30
N ASN A 233 26.27 8.08 -9.00
CA ASN A 233 27.55 7.82 -8.36
C ASN A 233 27.75 6.30 -8.12
N ALA A 234 28.97 5.91 -7.76
CA ALA A 234 29.30 4.49 -7.55
C ALA A 234 28.47 3.86 -6.41
N SER A 235 28.26 4.59 -5.30
CA SER A 235 27.46 4.13 -4.16
C SER A 235 26.01 3.84 -4.56
N PHE A 236 25.42 4.68 -5.42
CA PHE A 236 24.09 4.48 -5.96
C PHE A 236 24.01 3.20 -6.79
N LEU A 237 25.00 2.93 -7.67
CA LEU A 237 25.02 1.72 -8.48
C LEU A 237 25.15 0.44 -7.63
N VAL A 238 25.98 0.48 -6.58
CA VAL A 238 26.10 -0.61 -5.61
C VAL A 238 24.77 -0.83 -4.87
N ALA A 239 24.18 0.24 -4.35
CA ALA A 239 22.89 0.16 -3.66
C ALA A 239 21.77 -0.33 -4.58
N LEU A 240 21.75 0.10 -5.85
CA LEU A 240 20.80 -0.36 -6.85
C LEU A 240 20.90 -1.88 -7.06
N GLY A 241 22.11 -2.42 -7.21
CA GLY A 241 22.32 -3.86 -7.36
C GLY A 241 21.84 -4.65 -6.14
N ILE A 242 22.16 -4.17 -4.92
CA ILE A 242 21.69 -4.78 -3.67
C ILE A 242 20.17 -4.70 -3.56
N MET A 243 19.57 -3.55 -3.92
CA MET A 243 18.14 -3.32 -3.87
C MET A 243 17.38 -4.23 -4.84
N ILE A 244 17.88 -4.43 -6.06
CA ILE A 244 17.32 -5.37 -7.04
C ILE A 244 17.33 -6.79 -6.48
N ALA A 245 18.45 -7.23 -5.89
CA ALA A 245 18.54 -8.55 -5.27
C ALA A 245 17.54 -8.70 -4.11
N GLY A 246 17.41 -7.67 -3.25
CA GLY A 246 16.43 -7.63 -2.17
C GLY A 246 14.99 -7.71 -2.68
N ALA A 247 14.61 -6.87 -3.64
CA ALA A 247 13.28 -6.87 -4.24
C ALA A 247 12.95 -8.21 -4.91
N TYR A 248 13.91 -8.80 -5.64
CA TYR A 248 13.73 -10.12 -6.24
C TYR A 248 13.50 -11.20 -5.19
N LEU A 249 14.25 -11.21 -4.09
CA LEU A 249 14.03 -12.17 -3.00
C LEU A 249 12.66 -11.97 -2.35
N ALA A 250 12.24 -10.73 -2.11
CA ALA A 250 10.92 -10.42 -1.56
C ALA A 250 9.78 -10.90 -2.47
N SER A 251 9.92 -10.77 -3.79
CA SER A 251 8.88 -11.15 -4.75
C SER A 251 8.83 -12.66 -5.03
N SER A 252 9.87 -13.41 -4.69
CA SER A 252 10.00 -14.85 -4.99
C SER A 252 9.74 -15.75 -3.76
N GLU A 253 8.99 -15.23 -2.78
CA GLU A 253 8.62 -15.93 -1.56
C GLU A 253 7.38 -16.83 -1.75
N ASP A 254 7.58 -18.15 -1.76
CA ASP A 254 6.50 -19.14 -1.73
C ASP A 254 6.08 -19.45 -0.28
N HIS A 255 4.76 -19.57 -0.03
CA HIS A 255 4.23 -20.00 1.27
C HIS A 255 3.34 -21.22 1.05
N ALA A 256 3.93 -22.39 1.30
CA ALA A 256 3.21 -23.64 1.45
C ALA A 256 3.57 -24.23 2.82
N HIS A 257 2.64 -24.18 3.76
CA HIS A 257 2.79 -24.83 5.06
C HIS A 257 1.42 -25.27 5.59
N LEU A 258 1.45 -26.28 6.47
CA LEU A 258 0.28 -26.78 7.20
C LEU A 258 -0.17 -25.72 8.19
N HIS A 259 -1.45 -25.37 8.19
CA HIS A 259 -2.02 -24.39 9.09
C HIS A 259 -3.42 -24.81 9.54
N GLU A 260 -3.81 -24.34 10.72
CA GLU A 260 -5.07 -24.65 11.37
C GLU A 260 -5.86 -23.35 11.52
N HIS A 261 -7.04 -23.28 10.90
CA HIS A 261 -7.91 -22.11 11.01
C HIS A 261 -8.68 -22.16 12.33
N PRO A 262 -8.51 -21.20 13.26
CA PRO A 262 -9.41 -21.07 14.40
C PRO A 262 -10.79 -20.61 13.92
N ALA A 263 -11.83 -20.86 14.72
CA ALA A 263 -13.16 -20.38 14.37
C ALA A 263 -13.20 -18.85 14.34
N ILE A 264 -13.44 -18.26 13.17
CA ILE A 264 -13.55 -16.81 12.98
C ILE A 264 -14.94 -16.49 12.45
N THR A 265 -15.59 -15.52 13.09
CA THR A 265 -16.85 -14.94 12.60
C THR A 265 -16.55 -13.61 11.94
N HIS A 266 -16.76 -13.51 10.64
CA HIS A 266 -16.58 -12.28 9.89
C HIS A 266 -17.59 -12.17 8.73
N GLU A 267 -17.55 -11.04 8.05
CA GLU A 267 -18.33 -10.78 6.84
C GLU A 267 -17.36 -10.44 5.72
N HIS A 268 -17.33 -11.29 4.69
CA HIS A 268 -16.65 -11.07 3.42
C HIS A 268 -17.48 -11.66 2.29
N ARG A 269 -17.12 -11.32 1.06
CA ARG A 269 -17.74 -11.86 -0.14
C ARG A 269 -17.25 -13.28 -0.40
N HIS A 270 -18.17 -14.20 -0.63
CA HIS A 270 -17.86 -15.61 -0.86
C HIS A 270 -18.89 -16.29 -1.77
N SER A 271 -18.54 -17.49 -2.24
CA SER A 271 -19.44 -18.43 -2.92
C SER A 271 -19.27 -19.82 -2.31
N HIS A 272 -20.23 -20.72 -2.52
CA HIS A 272 -20.20 -22.08 -1.94
C HIS A 272 -19.37 -23.07 -2.78
N LYS A 273 -18.40 -22.59 -3.56
CA LYS A 273 -17.55 -23.44 -4.43
C LYS A 273 -16.33 -24.00 -3.71
N ASP A 274 -16.00 -23.46 -2.55
CA ASP A 274 -14.90 -23.93 -1.71
C ASP A 274 -15.46 -24.62 -0.44
N PRO A 275 -14.66 -25.48 0.22
CA PRO A 275 -15.09 -26.21 1.40
C PRO A 275 -15.29 -25.34 2.66
N HIS A 276 -14.91 -24.05 2.63
CA HIS A 276 -14.95 -23.15 3.79
C HIS A 276 -16.31 -22.47 3.98
N HIS A 277 -17.11 -22.37 2.92
CA HIS A 277 -18.39 -21.66 2.93
C HIS A 277 -19.57 -22.62 2.80
N SER A 278 -19.78 -23.44 3.84
CA SER A 278 -20.80 -24.51 3.88
C SER A 278 -22.04 -24.15 4.73
N HIS A 279 -22.49 -22.89 4.71
CA HIS A 279 -23.72 -22.46 5.36
C HIS A 279 -24.90 -22.43 4.39
N SER A 280 -26.09 -22.74 4.89
CA SER A 280 -27.33 -22.72 4.10
C SER A 280 -27.97 -21.33 4.12
N HIS A 281 -28.54 -20.94 2.97
CA HIS A 281 -29.43 -19.79 2.89
C HIS A 281 -30.89 -20.24 3.03
N SER A 282 -31.73 -19.40 3.64
CA SER A 282 -33.19 -19.61 3.66
C SER A 282 -33.81 -19.54 2.27
N ASP A 283 -33.21 -18.74 1.38
CA ASP A 283 -33.62 -18.59 -0.01
C ASP A 283 -32.57 -19.24 -0.91
N SER A 284 -33.00 -19.92 -1.99
CA SER A 284 -32.15 -20.61 -2.96
C SER A 284 -31.34 -19.64 -3.83
N PHE A 285 -30.43 -18.89 -3.21
CA PHE A 285 -29.54 -17.96 -3.87
C PHE A 285 -28.34 -18.70 -4.45
N ALA A 286 -28.20 -18.67 -5.78
CA ALA A 286 -27.06 -19.20 -6.49
C ALA A 286 -26.19 -18.02 -6.97
N GLY A 287 -25.03 -17.82 -6.34
CA GLY A 287 -24.09 -16.75 -6.70
C GLY A 287 -23.17 -16.33 -5.56
N GLU A 288 -22.31 -15.35 -5.83
CA GLU A 288 -21.48 -14.71 -4.81
C GLU A 288 -22.30 -13.70 -3.98
N HIS A 289 -22.05 -13.67 -2.68
CA HIS A 289 -22.76 -12.82 -1.73
C HIS A 289 -21.88 -12.49 -0.52
N SER A 290 -22.35 -11.58 0.34
CA SER A 290 -21.68 -11.22 1.59
C SER A 290 -22.69 -11.08 2.72
N HIS A 291 -22.37 -11.67 3.87
CA HIS A 291 -23.07 -11.57 5.15
C HIS A 291 -22.16 -12.13 6.24
N VAL A 292 -22.49 -11.83 7.51
CA VAL A 292 -21.79 -12.39 8.67
C VAL A 292 -22.00 -13.90 8.73
N HIS A 293 -20.91 -14.65 8.74
CA HIS A 293 -20.91 -16.10 8.92
C HIS A 293 -19.66 -16.53 9.71
N THR A 294 -19.69 -17.77 10.20
CA THR A 294 -18.63 -18.34 11.04
C THR A 294 -17.99 -19.51 10.32
N HIS A 295 -16.67 -19.47 10.14
CA HIS A 295 -15.92 -20.64 9.71
C HIS A 295 -15.67 -21.57 10.91
N MET A 296 -15.96 -22.86 10.74
CA MET A 296 -15.59 -23.89 11.71
C MET A 296 -14.08 -24.19 11.63
N PRO A 297 -13.45 -24.67 12.72
CA PRO A 297 -12.04 -25.04 12.68
C PRO A 297 -11.77 -26.14 11.66
N LEU A 298 -10.81 -25.91 10.75
CA LEU A 298 -10.39 -26.88 9.75
C LEU A 298 -8.86 -26.86 9.63
N ALA A 299 -8.26 -28.05 9.68
CA ALA A 299 -6.84 -28.27 9.44
C ALA A 299 -6.66 -28.82 8.01
N HIS A 300 -5.93 -28.11 7.18
CA HIS A 300 -5.60 -28.57 5.82
C HIS A 300 -4.20 -28.09 5.41
N SER A 301 -3.71 -28.60 4.28
CA SER A 301 -2.52 -28.08 3.62
C SER A 301 -2.91 -27.59 2.24
N HIS A 302 -2.73 -26.30 1.98
CA HIS A 302 -2.80 -25.77 0.62
C HIS A 302 -1.88 -24.57 0.47
N HIS A 303 -1.55 -24.25 -0.77
CA HIS A 303 -0.82 -23.02 -1.09
C HIS A 303 -1.73 -21.85 -0.78
N HIS A 304 -1.34 -21.03 0.19
CA HIS A 304 -2.17 -19.94 0.67
C HIS A 304 -1.33 -18.68 0.83
N THR A 305 -2.03 -17.57 0.85
CA THR A 305 -1.51 -16.26 1.22
C THR A 305 -1.88 -16.01 2.68
N PRO A 306 -1.15 -15.12 3.40
CA PRO A 306 -1.64 -14.55 4.65
C PRO A 306 -2.84 -13.62 4.35
N ASP A 307 -3.91 -14.21 3.82
CA ASP A 307 -5.18 -13.56 3.66
C ASP A 307 -5.85 -13.40 5.07
N ILE A 308 -7.03 -12.78 5.16
CA ILE A 308 -7.67 -12.55 6.47
C ILE A 308 -8.18 -13.85 7.11
N HIS A 309 -8.34 -14.90 6.31
CA HIS A 309 -8.68 -16.25 6.76
C HIS A 309 -7.43 -16.98 7.29
N HIS A 310 -6.22 -16.58 6.88
CA HIS A 310 -4.95 -17.28 7.16
C HIS A 310 -3.99 -16.54 8.11
N GLY A 311 -4.50 -15.82 9.11
CA GLY A 311 -3.67 -15.25 10.18
C GLY A 311 -3.25 -16.32 11.19
N HIS A 312 -2.14 -17.02 10.96
CA HIS A 312 -1.64 -18.05 11.87
C HIS A 312 -0.36 -17.62 12.61
N ILE A 313 -0.29 -17.97 13.88
CA ILE A 313 0.93 -17.95 14.70
C ILE A 313 1.57 -19.33 14.49
N HIS A 314 2.81 -19.37 14.00
CA HIS A 314 3.62 -20.59 13.89
C HIS A 314 4.27 -20.95 15.22
#